data_AF-A0AAW1LXZ3-F1
#
_entry.id   AF-A0AAW1LXZ3-F1
#
_cell.length_a   1.000
_cell.length_b   1.000
_cell.length_c   1.000
_cell.angle_alpha   90.00
_cell.angle_beta   90.00
_cell.angle_gamma   90.00
#
_symmetry.space_group_name_H-M   'P 1'
#
loop_
_entity.id
_entity.type
_entity.pdbx_description
1 polymer ?
#
loop_
_entity_poly.entity_id
_entity_poly.type
_entity_poly.pdbx_seq_one_letter_code
_entity_poly.pdbx_strand_id
1 'polypeptide(L)'
;MDDIEALPDRIFDNYYNTTIFITGGTGFLGKRSTGGTGFLGKVIIERLLRVFDVKKIYILIRDRKGQIPSARLQNLFSSPLFDKVRSLKGAEIFEKCKAIAGEVAKDHLGLNDEDREILQKEVEYVIHSAATVRFDEPLRKAILINTKGAVSMIGLAKEMANLKLFIHVSTAYCHPEENVLKETTYRAKYNYEHMISLANWFDEGTLESVRSGFMAGIPNTYTFSKALGEDAVASVMDTLPIVIMRPTIITPIWKEPLPGWTDNVNGIVGMFLAFGKGILRTMPAEPNIALDLITVDVVIVGMFLAFGKGILRTMPAEPNIALDLITVDVVADNILALGAYSLQNGMPSRVFNISSHNYFSERCIVFFEKCKQIITERAPFETFLWIPSITLTNSKFVYYFLVVICQLLPSLIIDRLLPLFGHKPFLWRTQMRILDSLNILQYYLENTWTFENHCIAKCEAWMNAKEFHKYTLTHYGIDLNEYLIQLFLGTKRYILKEPDVILPKTKRLMRIMVWANQILGIILKLFVSYFFYRMVLLRIFNYIVRFCVKNI
;
A
#
# COMPACT_ATOMS: atom_id res chain seq x y z
N MET A 1 -18.05 28.75 17.73
CA MET A 1 -17.89 28.27 16.34
C MET A 1 -17.56 29.46 15.45
N ASP A 2 -18.29 30.58 15.59
CA ASP A 2 -17.99 31.85 14.91
C ASP A 2 -16.58 32.41 15.17
N ASP A 3 -16.06 32.31 16.42
CA ASP A 3 -14.69 32.75 16.74
C ASP A 3 -13.59 31.90 16.07
N ILE A 4 -13.87 30.62 15.78
CA ILE A 4 -12.89 29.74 15.11
C ILE A 4 -12.85 30.07 13.63
N GLU A 5 -14.00 30.29 12.98
CA GLU A 5 -14.06 30.63 11.56
C GLU A 5 -13.42 31.99 11.24
N ALA A 6 -13.34 32.91 12.21
CA ALA A 6 -12.67 34.19 12.07
C ALA A 6 -11.13 34.09 12.01
N LEU A 7 -10.54 32.97 12.44
CA LEU A 7 -9.09 32.77 12.39
C LEU A 7 -8.60 32.67 10.92
N PRO A 8 -7.36 33.12 10.63
CA PRO A 8 -6.77 32.95 9.31
C PRO A 8 -6.58 31.47 8.98
N ASP A 9 -6.58 31.13 7.69
CA ASP A 9 -6.28 29.78 7.22
C ASP A 9 -5.01 29.83 6.37
N ARG A 10 -3.86 29.83 7.05
CA ARG A 10 -2.55 30.02 6.41
C ARG A 10 -2.20 28.88 5.47
N ILE A 11 -2.68 27.67 5.76
CA ILE A 11 -2.49 26.51 4.88
C ILE A 11 -3.28 26.73 3.59
N PHE A 12 -4.53 27.17 3.66
CA PHE A 12 -5.32 27.54 2.48
C PHE A 12 -4.66 28.65 1.67
N ASP A 13 -4.27 29.74 2.34
CA ASP A 13 -3.69 30.93 1.70
C ASP A 13 -2.41 30.59 0.92
N ASN A 14 -1.63 29.61 1.40
CA ASN A 14 -0.42 29.16 0.73
C ASN A 14 -0.65 28.64 -0.70
N TYR A 15 -1.83 28.06 -0.96
CA TYR A 15 -2.18 27.48 -2.26
C TYR A 15 -3.23 28.31 -3.02
N TYR A 16 -3.69 29.43 -2.45
CA TYR A 16 -4.70 30.29 -3.06
C TYR A 16 -4.22 30.89 -4.39
N ASN A 17 -5.01 30.73 -5.45
CA ASN A 17 -4.74 31.21 -6.80
C ASN A 17 -3.38 30.75 -7.37
N THR A 18 -2.91 29.58 -6.95
CA THR A 18 -1.62 29.01 -7.41
C THR A 18 -1.78 27.98 -8.53
N THR A 19 -0.74 27.79 -9.32
CA THR A 19 -0.67 26.71 -10.32
C THR A 19 0.16 25.54 -9.81
N ILE A 20 -0.42 24.33 -9.83
CA ILE A 20 0.18 23.12 -9.29
C ILE A 20 0.41 22.09 -10.40
N PHE A 21 1.60 21.50 -10.47
CA PHE A 21 1.89 20.36 -11.31
C PHE A 21 2.01 19.07 -10.49
N ILE A 22 1.20 18.07 -10.82
CA ILE A 22 1.13 16.80 -10.11
C ILE A 22 1.52 15.65 -11.03
N THR A 23 2.47 14.84 -10.59
CA THR A 23 2.77 13.54 -11.22
C THR A 23 2.25 12.42 -10.33
N GLY A 24 1.85 11.30 -10.94
CA GLY A 24 1.26 10.20 -10.17
C GLY A 24 -0.20 10.45 -9.77
N GLY A 25 -0.86 11.42 -10.40
CA GLY A 25 -2.29 11.73 -10.25
C GLY A 25 -3.23 10.81 -11.03
N THR A 26 -2.74 10.11 -12.07
CA THR A 26 -3.55 9.15 -12.83
C THR A 26 -3.05 7.73 -12.66
N GLY A 27 -3.90 6.92 -12.05
CA GLY A 27 -3.68 5.49 -11.99
C GLY A 27 -4.07 4.78 -13.27
N PHE A 28 -3.78 3.50 -13.31
CA PHE A 28 -4.17 2.64 -14.40
C PHE A 28 -5.70 2.52 -14.46
N LEU A 29 -6.36 3.36 -15.26
CA LEU A 29 -7.78 3.25 -15.57
C LEU A 29 -7.98 2.15 -16.64
N GLY A 30 -8.19 0.90 -16.21
CA GLY A 30 -8.53 -0.23 -17.09
C GLY A 30 -8.77 -1.54 -16.33
N LYS A 31 -9.36 -2.55 -17.00
CA LYS A 31 -9.73 -3.89 -16.46
C LYS A 31 -8.61 -4.70 -15.77
N ARG A 32 -7.37 -4.20 -15.74
CA ARG A 32 -6.23 -4.73 -14.98
C ARG A 32 -5.51 -3.60 -14.24
N SER A 33 -6.24 -2.91 -13.36
CA SER A 33 -5.68 -1.96 -12.37
C SER A 33 -4.72 -2.72 -11.46
N THR A 34 -3.44 -2.74 -11.84
CA THR A 34 -2.39 -3.53 -11.15
C THR A 34 -1.14 -2.67 -10.87
N GLY A 35 -1.20 -1.37 -11.15
CA GLY A 35 -0.16 -0.40 -10.79
C GLY A 35 -0.75 0.66 -9.85
N GLY A 36 -0.16 0.84 -8.68
CA GLY A 36 -0.59 1.80 -7.64
C GLY A 36 -0.33 3.27 -7.96
N THR A 37 0.04 3.58 -9.20
CA THR A 37 0.09 4.97 -9.65
C THR A 37 -1.31 5.57 -9.48
N GLY A 38 -1.44 6.83 -9.08
CA GLY A 38 -2.74 7.52 -8.99
C GLY A 38 -3.46 7.54 -7.65
N PHE A 39 -3.22 6.60 -6.72
CA PHE A 39 -4.06 6.51 -5.52
C PHE A 39 -3.95 7.77 -4.65
N LEU A 40 -2.75 8.07 -4.14
CA LEU A 40 -2.46 9.28 -3.39
C LEU A 40 -2.73 10.55 -4.22
N GLY A 41 -2.28 10.58 -5.47
CA GLY A 41 -2.45 11.75 -6.33
C GLY A 41 -3.92 12.11 -6.60
N LYS A 42 -4.83 11.13 -6.72
CA LYS A 42 -6.28 11.38 -6.85
C LYS A 42 -6.85 12.03 -5.60
N VAL A 43 -6.44 11.58 -4.41
CA VAL A 43 -6.90 12.13 -3.14
C VAL A 43 -6.37 13.56 -2.95
N ILE A 44 -5.12 13.81 -3.33
CA ILE A 44 -4.56 15.18 -3.34
C ILE A 44 -5.32 16.09 -4.30
N ILE A 45 -5.61 15.64 -5.53
CA ILE A 45 -6.40 16.42 -6.51
C ILE A 45 -7.80 16.70 -5.95
N GLU A 46 -8.47 15.69 -5.39
CA GLU A 46 -9.77 15.87 -4.73
C GLU A 46 -9.70 16.91 -3.62
N ARG A 47 -8.69 16.80 -2.74
CA ARG A 47 -8.51 17.70 -1.61
C ARG A 47 -8.27 19.13 -2.06
N LEU A 48 -7.41 19.33 -3.06
CA LEU A 48 -7.14 20.63 -3.68
C LEU A 48 -8.40 21.25 -4.29
N LEU A 49 -9.21 20.49 -5.04
CA LEU A 49 -10.42 21.02 -5.67
C LEU A 49 -11.55 21.28 -4.67
N ARG A 50 -11.66 20.47 -3.62
CA ARG A 50 -12.73 20.62 -2.62
C ARG A 50 -12.46 21.75 -1.64
N VAL A 51 -11.23 21.82 -1.14
CA VAL A 51 -10.87 22.61 0.06
C VAL A 51 -10.12 23.89 -0.30
N PHE A 52 -9.33 23.87 -1.37
CA PHE A 52 -8.50 24.98 -1.79
C PHE A 52 -9.09 25.68 -3.01
N ASP A 53 -8.71 26.93 -3.22
CA ASP A 53 -9.04 27.68 -4.44
C ASP A 53 -7.79 27.90 -5.27
N VAL A 54 -7.31 26.82 -5.90
CA VAL A 54 -6.16 26.86 -6.80
C VAL A 54 -6.54 27.47 -8.14
N LYS A 55 -5.59 28.07 -8.84
CA LYS A 55 -5.80 28.63 -10.19
C LYS A 55 -5.95 27.52 -11.21
N LYS A 56 -5.00 26.58 -11.21
CA LYS A 56 -4.91 25.51 -12.22
C LYS A 56 -4.12 24.31 -11.68
N ILE A 57 -4.49 23.11 -12.10
CA ILE A 57 -3.78 21.86 -11.77
C ILE A 57 -3.38 21.17 -13.07
N TYR A 58 -2.08 21.11 -13.35
CA TYR A 58 -1.53 20.29 -14.41
C TYR A 58 -1.27 18.88 -13.89
N ILE A 59 -1.71 17.86 -14.65
CA ILE A 59 -1.58 16.46 -14.24
C ILE A 59 -0.83 15.70 -15.34
N LEU A 60 0.30 15.10 -15.00
CA LEU A 60 1.04 14.25 -15.94
C LEU A 60 0.28 12.93 -16.16
N ILE A 61 -0.04 12.64 -17.42
CA ILE A 61 -0.80 11.46 -17.84
C ILE A 61 -0.05 10.75 -18.96
N ARG A 62 0.26 9.47 -18.74
CA ARG A 62 0.87 8.61 -19.76
C ARG A 62 -0.04 8.43 -20.98
N ASP A 63 0.51 8.50 -22.18
CA ASP A 63 -0.21 8.12 -23.39
C ASP A 63 -0.55 6.63 -23.42
N ARG A 64 -1.72 6.30 -23.98
CA ARG A 64 -2.14 4.92 -24.18
C ARG A 64 -2.72 4.76 -25.57
N LYS A 65 -2.38 3.64 -26.23
CA LYS A 65 -3.01 3.23 -27.50
C LYS A 65 -4.54 3.28 -27.35
N GLY A 66 -5.18 4.19 -28.09
CA GLY A 66 -6.63 4.34 -28.16
C GLY A 66 -7.28 5.26 -27.11
N GLN A 67 -6.54 5.94 -26.24
CA GLN A 67 -7.10 6.93 -25.31
C GLN A 67 -6.18 8.15 -25.16
N ILE A 68 -6.67 9.32 -25.57
CA ILE A 68 -5.96 10.59 -25.37
C ILE A 68 -5.93 11.00 -23.88
N PRO A 69 -4.87 11.68 -23.41
CA PRO A 69 -4.72 12.11 -22.01
C PRO A 69 -5.91 12.85 -21.42
N SER A 70 -6.52 13.76 -22.18
CA SER A 70 -7.71 14.52 -21.76
C SER A 70 -8.92 13.63 -21.47
N ALA A 71 -9.18 12.60 -22.29
CA ALA A 71 -10.24 11.63 -22.04
C ALA A 71 -9.96 10.79 -20.78
N ARG A 72 -8.69 10.46 -20.51
CA ARG A 72 -8.30 9.77 -19.26
C ARG A 72 -8.52 10.65 -18.04
N LEU A 73 -8.26 11.96 -18.15
CA LEU A 73 -8.53 12.91 -17.08
C LEU A 73 -10.04 13.03 -16.80
N GLN A 74 -10.88 13.12 -17.84
CA GLN A 74 -12.33 13.13 -17.66
C GLN A 74 -12.86 11.85 -16.99
N ASN A 75 -12.32 10.69 -17.40
CA ASN A 75 -12.64 9.41 -16.76
C ASN A 75 -12.16 9.31 -15.30
N LEU A 76 -11.20 10.12 -14.86
CA LEU A 76 -10.79 10.17 -13.46
C LEU A 76 -11.88 10.86 -12.61
N PHE A 77 -12.50 11.92 -13.13
CA PHE A 77 -13.54 12.68 -12.43
C PHE A 77 -14.90 11.99 -12.37
N SER A 78 -15.10 10.90 -13.12
CA SER A 78 -16.28 10.03 -12.96
C SER A 78 -16.19 9.08 -11.76
N SER A 79 -15.03 9.02 -11.09
CA SER A 79 -14.86 8.26 -9.85
C SER A 79 -15.74 8.84 -8.73
N PRO A 80 -16.35 7.99 -7.87
CA PRO A 80 -17.13 8.45 -6.71
C PRO A 80 -16.34 9.33 -5.73
N LEU A 81 -15.01 9.23 -5.75
CA LEU A 81 -14.12 10.10 -4.97
C LEU A 81 -14.41 11.59 -5.20
N PHE A 82 -14.78 11.98 -6.42
CA PHE A 82 -15.01 13.37 -6.81
C PHE A 82 -16.47 13.81 -6.69
N ASP A 83 -17.38 12.96 -6.19
CA ASP A 83 -18.79 13.31 -6.07
C ASP A 83 -19.00 14.46 -5.06
N LYS A 84 -18.25 14.47 -3.95
CA LYS A 84 -18.29 15.56 -2.94
C LYS A 84 -17.80 16.89 -3.53
N VAL A 85 -16.75 16.87 -4.35
CA VAL A 85 -16.29 18.05 -5.11
C VAL A 85 -17.40 18.55 -6.02
N ARG A 86 -17.98 17.65 -6.84
CA ARG A 86 -19.03 17.97 -7.80
C ARG A 86 -20.27 18.58 -7.12
N SER A 87 -20.66 18.06 -5.95
CA SER A 87 -21.81 18.58 -5.21
C SER A 87 -21.57 19.95 -4.58
N LEU A 88 -20.32 20.25 -4.16
CA LEU A 88 -19.99 21.48 -3.45
C LEU A 88 -19.57 22.63 -4.37
N LYS A 89 -18.97 22.32 -5.53
CA LYS A 89 -18.28 23.29 -6.40
C LYS A 89 -18.79 23.32 -7.85
N GLY A 90 -19.77 22.47 -8.21
CA GLY A 90 -20.21 22.31 -9.59
C GLY A 90 -19.26 21.42 -10.41
N ALA A 91 -19.62 21.16 -11.67
CA ALA A 91 -18.80 20.33 -12.58
C ALA A 91 -17.69 21.12 -13.26
N GLU A 92 -17.92 22.42 -13.46
CA GLU A 92 -17.01 23.41 -14.02
C GLU A 92 -15.69 23.54 -13.25
N ILE A 93 -15.65 23.18 -11.96
CA ILE A 93 -14.41 23.16 -11.17
C ILE A 93 -13.34 22.24 -11.78
N PHE A 94 -13.76 21.18 -12.49
CA PHE A 94 -12.84 20.23 -13.12
C PHE A 94 -12.12 20.85 -14.33
N GLU A 95 -12.59 21.97 -14.88
CA GLU A 95 -11.92 22.69 -15.98
C GLU A 95 -10.57 23.28 -15.57
N LYS A 96 -10.38 23.51 -14.26
CA LYS A 96 -9.09 23.89 -13.66
C LYS A 96 -8.01 22.82 -13.83
N CYS A 97 -8.39 21.56 -14.07
CA CYS A 97 -7.45 20.47 -14.27
C CYS A 97 -7.12 20.30 -15.77
N LYS A 98 -5.84 20.31 -16.10
CA LYS A 98 -5.33 20.11 -17.47
C LYS A 98 -4.43 18.89 -17.53
N ALA A 99 -4.65 18.05 -18.53
CA ALA A 99 -3.83 16.87 -18.78
C ALA A 99 -2.56 17.28 -19.53
N ILE A 100 -1.40 16.86 -19.04
CA ILE A 100 -0.11 16.97 -19.73
C ILE A 100 0.30 15.58 -20.18
N ALA A 101 0.56 15.40 -21.47
CA ALA A 101 0.98 14.13 -22.02
C ALA A 101 2.44 13.85 -21.64
N GLY A 102 2.71 12.74 -20.95
CA GLY A 102 4.09 12.38 -20.64
C GLY A 102 4.26 11.21 -19.68
N GLU A 103 5.50 10.81 -19.48
CA GLU A 103 5.90 9.65 -18.71
C GLU A 103 7.24 9.88 -18.00
N VAL A 104 7.25 9.68 -16.69
CA VAL A 104 8.44 9.90 -15.85
C VAL A 104 9.66 9.07 -16.24
N ALA A 105 9.47 7.89 -16.85
CA ALA A 105 10.56 7.03 -17.26
C ALA A 105 11.24 7.46 -18.59
N LYS A 106 10.61 8.37 -19.35
CA LYS A 106 11.17 8.89 -20.60
C LYS A 106 12.10 10.07 -20.32
N ASP A 107 13.06 10.28 -21.23
CA ASP A 107 13.90 11.48 -21.22
C ASP A 107 13.04 12.72 -21.31
N HIS A 108 13.38 13.75 -20.53
CA HIS A 108 12.60 14.98 -20.39
C HIS A 108 11.11 14.73 -20.13
N LEU A 109 10.78 13.66 -19.40
CA LEU A 109 9.43 13.21 -19.08
C LEU A 109 8.56 12.89 -20.32
N GLY A 110 9.16 12.82 -21.51
CA GLY A 110 8.45 12.66 -22.77
C GLY A 110 7.49 13.82 -23.10
N LEU A 111 7.73 15.01 -22.55
CA LEU A 111 6.95 16.21 -22.82
C LEU A 111 7.23 16.72 -24.24
N ASN A 112 6.22 17.32 -24.85
CA ASN A 112 6.43 18.16 -26.03
C ASN A 112 6.90 19.56 -25.60
N ASP A 113 7.40 20.36 -26.54
CA ASP A 113 7.97 21.68 -26.23
C ASP A 113 6.94 22.67 -25.69
N GLU A 114 5.70 22.63 -26.20
CA GLU A 114 4.59 23.50 -25.77
C GLU A 114 4.20 23.23 -24.30
N ASP A 115 3.95 21.96 -23.96
CA ASP A 115 3.63 21.53 -22.59
C ASP A 115 4.79 21.87 -21.64
N ARG A 116 6.04 21.69 -22.06
CA ARG A 116 7.21 22.04 -21.25
C ARG A 116 7.28 23.54 -20.99
N GLU A 117 7.09 24.36 -22.01
CA GLU A 117 7.12 25.83 -21.89
C GLU A 117 6.00 26.34 -20.97
N ILE A 118 4.79 25.77 -21.10
CA ILE A 118 3.66 26.07 -20.21
C ILE A 118 4.03 25.76 -18.76
N LEU A 119 4.60 24.58 -18.49
CA LEU A 119 4.99 24.18 -17.15
C LEU A 119 6.10 25.07 -16.58
N GLN A 120 7.10 25.44 -17.39
CA GLN A 120 8.18 26.34 -16.98
C GLN A 120 7.67 27.73 -16.59
N LYS A 121 6.69 28.28 -17.32
CA LYS A 121 6.15 29.63 -17.09
C LYS A 121 5.12 29.69 -15.96
N GLU A 122 4.22 28.72 -15.89
CA GLU A 122 3.04 28.85 -15.05
C GLU A 122 3.16 28.18 -13.68
N VAL A 123 3.95 27.11 -13.53
CA VAL A 123 3.92 26.26 -12.33
C VAL A 123 4.65 26.91 -11.16
N GLU A 124 3.98 26.91 -10.01
CA GLU A 124 4.53 27.40 -8.75
C GLU A 124 4.76 26.27 -7.75
N TYR A 125 3.96 25.20 -7.80
CA TYR A 125 4.09 24.06 -6.92
C TYR A 125 4.21 22.77 -7.70
N VAL A 126 5.16 21.92 -7.32
CA VAL A 126 5.28 20.57 -7.87
C VAL A 126 4.99 19.55 -6.78
N ILE A 127 4.11 18.58 -7.07
CA ILE A 127 3.90 17.39 -6.23
C ILE A 127 4.32 16.17 -7.05
N HIS A 128 5.51 15.66 -6.75
CA HIS A 128 6.06 14.48 -7.42
C HIS A 128 5.76 13.21 -6.61
N SER A 129 4.67 12.51 -6.98
CA SER A 129 4.28 11.22 -6.36
C SER A 129 4.18 10.07 -7.35
N ALA A 130 4.65 10.24 -8.60
CA ALA A 130 4.72 9.15 -9.57
C ALA A 130 5.78 8.13 -9.15
N ALA A 131 5.36 6.88 -8.92
CA ALA A 131 6.27 5.78 -8.62
C ALA A 131 5.67 4.44 -9.07
N THR A 132 6.52 3.47 -9.38
CA THR A 132 6.13 2.07 -9.21
C THR A 132 6.32 1.71 -7.75
N VAL A 133 5.29 1.12 -7.14
CA VAL A 133 5.26 0.72 -5.72
C VAL A 133 5.40 -0.79 -5.55
N ARG A 134 5.67 -1.51 -6.64
CA ARG A 134 5.78 -2.97 -6.64
C ARG A 134 7.17 -3.41 -6.19
N PHE A 135 7.23 -4.30 -5.20
CA PHE A 135 8.51 -4.82 -4.70
C PHE A 135 9.20 -5.81 -5.68
N ASP A 136 8.48 -6.33 -6.67
CA ASP A 136 8.98 -7.27 -7.68
C ASP A 136 9.19 -6.63 -9.06
N GLU A 137 9.08 -5.31 -9.16
CA GLU A 137 9.33 -4.64 -10.43
C GLU A 137 10.75 -4.98 -10.91
N PRO A 138 10.95 -5.31 -12.20
CA PRO A 138 12.28 -5.52 -12.77
C PRO A 138 13.20 -4.34 -12.46
N LEU A 139 14.45 -4.63 -12.12
CA LEU A 139 15.39 -3.63 -11.60
C LEU A 139 15.50 -2.40 -12.52
N ARG A 140 15.59 -2.65 -13.83
CA ARG A 140 15.63 -1.60 -14.86
C ARG A 140 14.43 -0.65 -14.78
N LYS A 141 13.21 -1.20 -14.71
CA LYS A 141 11.98 -0.40 -14.66
C LYS A 141 11.88 0.39 -13.36
N ALA A 142 12.26 -0.21 -12.22
CA ALA A 142 12.26 0.47 -10.94
C ALA A 142 13.19 1.70 -10.95
N ILE A 143 14.43 1.55 -11.45
CA ILE A 143 15.38 2.66 -11.61
C ILE A 143 14.83 3.74 -12.55
N LEU A 144 14.33 3.37 -13.73
CA LEU A 144 13.84 4.35 -14.70
C LEU A 144 12.61 5.13 -14.19
N ILE A 145 11.70 4.49 -13.46
CA ILE A 145 10.47 5.14 -12.98
C ILE A 145 10.74 5.98 -11.73
N ASN A 146 11.37 5.40 -10.71
CA ASN A 146 11.47 6.03 -9.39
C ASN A 146 12.72 6.91 -9.25
N THR A 147 13.84 6.52 -9.89
CA THR A 147 15.11 7.24 -9.78
C THR A 147 15.28 8.24 -10.92
N LYS A 148 15.30 7.78 -12.18
CA LYS A 148 15.41 8.67 -13.34
C LYS A 148 14.22 9.62 -13.43
N GLY A 149 13.01 9.16 -13.08
CA GLY A 149 11.83 10.02 -12.98
C GLY A 149 12.01 11.19 -12.02
N ALA A 150 12.61 10.95 -10.85
CA ALA A 150 12.93 12.02 -9.89
C ALA A 150 13.97 13.00 -10.47
N VAL A 151 15.04 12.49 -11.10
CA VAL A 151 16.06 13.32 -11.77
C VAL A 151 15.46 14.18 -12.88
N SER A 152 14.61 13.62 -13.73
CA SER A 152 13.93 14.35 -14.80
C SER A 152 13.01 15.44 -14.26
N MET A 153 12.29 15.16 -13.17
CA MET A 153 11.43 16.14 -12.50
C MET A 153 12.23 17.28 -11.85
N ILE A 154 13.37 16.98 -11.24
CA ILE A 154 14.31 17.98 -10.74
C ILE A 154 14.81 18.86 -11.89
N GLY A 155 15.20 18.24 -13.02
CA GLY A 155 15.63 18.96 -14.22
C GLY A 155 14.60 19.97 -14.71
N LEU A 156 13.33 19.54 -14.82
CA LEU A 156 12.24 20.44 -15.19
C LEU A 156 12.00 21.53 -14.13
N ALA A 157 12.08 21.19 -12.84
CA ALA A 157 11.86 22.14 -11.75
C ALA A 157 12.91 23.27 -11.73
N LYS A 158 14.15 23.00 -12.13
CA LYS A 158 15.19 24.03 -12.29
C LYS A 158 14.86 25.06 -13.37
N GLU A 159 14.01 24.70 -14.31
CA GLU A 159 13.60 25.55 -15.43
C GLU A 159 12.30 26.31 -15.15
N MET A 160 11.65 26.07 -14.00
CA MET A 160 10.40 26.73 -13.62
C MET A 160 10.68 28.11 -13.00
N ALA A 161 10.25 29.17 -13.68
CA ALA A 161 10.55 30.55 -13.29
C ALA A 161 9.89 30.98 -11.97
N ASN A 162 8.76 30.37 -11.63
CA ASN A 162 7.91 30.76 -10.50
C ASN A 162 7.83 29.69 -9.40
N LEU A 163 8.75 28.71 -9.39
CA LEU A 163 8.71 27.60 -8.45
C LEU A 163 8.85 28.09 -7.00
N LYS A 164 7.77 27.94 -6.23
CA LYS A 164 7.72 28.19 -4.79
C LYS A 164 8.13 26.96 -3.98
N LEU A 165 7.63 25.78 -4.36
CA LEU A 165 7.92 24.54 -3.63
C LEU A 165 7.81 23.29 -4.51
N PHE A 166 8.79 22.41 -4.35
CA PHE A 166 8.80 21.07 -4.93
C PHE A 166 8.67 20.02 -3.82
N ILE A 167 7.59 19.26 -3.84
CA ILE A 167 7.31 18.19 -2.87
C ILE A 167 7.65 16.86 -3.53
N HIS A 168 8.67 16.17 -3.02
CA HIS A 168 9.00 14.80 -3.41
C HIS A 168 8.35 13.80 -2.46
N VAL A 169 7.50 12.90 -2.97
CA VAL A 169 6.97 11.81 -2.16
C VAL A 169 7.91 10.61 -2.27
N SER A 170 8.64 10.33 -1.19
CA SER A 170 9.49 9.14 -1.01
C SER A 170 8.72 8.05 -0.26
N THR A 171 9.36 7.31 0.65
CA THR A 171 8.75 6.32 1.55
C THR A 171 9.59 6.23 2.83
N ALA A 172 8.95 5.97 3.97
CA ALA A 172 9.66 5.74 5.23
C ALA A 172 10.51 4.44 5.20
N TYR A 173 10.34 3.59 4.20
CA TYR A 173 11.06 2.32 4.07
C TYR A 173 12.22 2.39 3.05
N CYS A 174 12.71 3.60 2.73
CA CYS A 174 13.80 3.80 1.76
C CYS A 174 15.18 3.42 2.32
N HIS A 175 15.39 3.54 3.63
CA HIS A 175 16.62 3.18 4.34
C HIS A 175 16.36 2.07 5.36
N PRO A 176 16.10 0.84 4.90
CA PRO A 176 15.74 -0.29 5.74
C PRO A 176 16.83 -0.72 6.73
N GLU A 177 18.07 -0.29 6.52
CA GLU A 177 19.22 -0.46 7.42
C GLU A 177 19.15 0.42 8.67
N GLU A 178 18.35 1.48 8.65
CA GLU A 178 18.22 2.45 9.74
C GLU A 178 17.06 2.07 10.66
N ASN A 179 17.33 1.37 11.76
CA ASN A 179 16.28 0.99 12.75
C ASN A 179 15.52 2.20 13.31
N VAL A 180 16.18 3.36 13.39
CA VAL A 180 15.56 4.64 13.75
C VAL A 180 15.77 5.60 12.58
N LEU A 181 14.73 5.79 11.77
CA LEU A 181 14.78 6.70 10.65
C LEU A 181 14.49 8.13 11.12
N LYS A 182 15.47 9.00 10.97
CA LYS A 182 15.39 10.41 11.34
C LYS A 182 14.85 11.26 10.21
N GLU A 183 14.38 12.47 10.54
CA GLU A 183 13.93 13.50 9.60
C GLU A 183 15.13 14.24 8.96
N THR A 184 16.07 13.48 8.40
CA THR A 184 17.26 13.95 7.70
C THR A 184 17.43 13.22 6.38
N THR A 185 18.23 13.76 5.46
CA THR A 185 18.62 13.07 4.23
C THR A 185 19.67 11.98 4.52
N TYR A 186 19.65 10.93 3.70
CA TYR A 186 20.60 9.82 3.77
C TYR A 186 21.17 9.57 2.36
N ARG A 187 22.38 9.02 2.28
CA ARG A 187 22.99 8.63 1.00
C ARG A 187 22.51 7.25 0.61
N ALA A 188 22.24 7.06 -0.68
CA ALA A 188 21.96 5.74 -1.19
C ALA A 188 23.24 4.90 -1.23
N LYS A 189 23.09 3.57 -1.15
CA LYS A 189 24.22 2.63 -1.23
C LYS A 189 25.04 2.75 -2.52
N TYR A 190 24.39 3.14 -3.62
CA TYR A 190 25.02 3.33 -4.92
C TYR A 190 24.74 4.73 -5.45
N ASN A 191 25.63 5.24 -6.30
CA ASN A 191 25.42 6.52 -6.97
C ASN A 191 24.25 6.41 -7.98
N TYR A 192 23.27 7.30 -7.87
CA TYR A 192 22.06 7.26 -8.71
C TYR A 192 22.35 7.49 -10.20
N GLU A 193 23.35 8.30 -10.57
CA GLU A 193 23.71 8.57 -11.97
C GLU A 193 24.28 7.33 -12.65
N HIS A 194 25.17 6.61 -11.94
CA HIS A 194 25.71 5.34 -12.43
C HIS A 194 24.60 4.30 -12.61
N MET A 195 23.67 4.21 -11.66
CA MET A 195 22.54 3.28 -11.75
C MET A 195 21.59 3.64 -12.90
N ILE A 196 21.33 4.92 -13.13
CA ILE A 196 20.54 5.40 -14.29
C ILE A 196 21.26 5.06 -15.60
N SER A 197 22.57 5.31 -15.67
CA SER A 197 23.39 4.96 -16.85
C SER A 197 23.28 3.47 -17.14
N LEU A 198 23.52 2.63 -16.14
CA LEU A 198 23.38 1.18 -16.23
C LEU A 198 21.97 0.76 -16.71
N ALA A 199 20.91 1.37 -16.20
CA ALA A 199 19.53 1.12 -16.63
C ALA A 199 19.23 1.54 -18.09
N ASN A 200 19.91 2.56 -18.60
CA ASN A 200 19.78 3.01 -19.98
C ASN A 200 20.57 2.12 -20.95
N TRP A 201 21.79 1.71 -20.57
CA TRP A 201 22.71 0.96 -21.43
C TRP A 201 22.35 -0.52 -21.57
N PHE A 202 21.89 -1.15 -20.49
CA PHE A 202 21.58 -2.58 -20.50
C PHE A 202 20.08 -2.85 -20.69
N ASP A 203 19.78 -3.93 -21.40
CA ASP A 203 18.42 -4.44 -21.50
C ASP A 203 17.94 -5.05 -20.17
N GLU A 204 16.63 -5.29 -20.06
CA GLU A 204 16.01 -5.81 -18.84
C GLU A 204 16.56 -7.19 -18.44
N GLY A 205 16.82 -8.08 -19.41
CA GLY A 205 17.31 -9.43 -19.12
C GLY A 205 18.74 -9.43 -18.57
N THR A 206 19.62 -8.60 -19.16
CA THR A 206 20.99 -8.45 -18.68
C THR A 206 21.02 -7.87 -17.26
N LEU A 207 20.24 -6.83 -16.97
CA LEU A 207 20.19 -6.25 -15.62
C LEU A 207 19.59 -7.18 -14.58
N GLU A 208 18.59 -7.96 -14.95
CA GLU A 208 18.00 -8.94 -14.03
C GLU A 208 19.01 -10.05 -13.68
N SER A 209 19.92 -10.42 -14.61
CA SER A 209 20.97 -11.42 -14.35
C SER A 209 21.98 -11.00 -13.27
N VAL A 210 22.20 -9.69 -13.10
CA VAL A 210 23.11 -9.12 -12.09
C VAL A 210 22.38 -8.49 -10.90
N ARG A 211 21.04 -8.57 -10.86
CA ARG A 211 20.20 -7.96 -9.84
C ARG A 211 20.64 -8.35 -8.42
N SER A 212 20.93 -9.62 -8.19
CA SER A 212 21.28 -10.13 -6.86
C SER A 212 22.49 -9.42 -6.24
N GLY A 213 23.46 -9.00 -7.06
CA GLY A 213 24.61 -8.21 -6.61
C GLY A 213 24.21 -6.84 -6.09
N PHE A 214 23.38 -6.12 -6.85
CA PHE A 214 22.90 -4.79 -6.44
C PHE A 214 21.97 -4.85 -5.22
N MET A 215 21.12 -5.88 -5.16
CA MET A 215 20.13 -6.08 -4.11
C MET A 215 20.71 -6.65 -2.80
N ALA A 216 22.01 -6.93 -2.74
CA ALA A 216 22.64 -7.45 -1.52
C ALA A 216 22.43 -6.50 -0.33
N GLY A 217 21.70 -6.95 0.69
CA GLY A 217 21.35 -6.16 1.88
C GLY A 217 20.22 -5.14 1.67
N ILE A 218 19.52 -5.19 0.53
CA ILE A 218 18.39 -4.32 0.22
C ILE A 218 17.17 -5.21 -0.06
N PRO A 219 16.03 -5.00 0.61
CA PRO A 219 14.93 -5.98 0.62
C PRO A 219 14.25 -6.16 -0.73
N ASN A 220 14.14 -5.09 -1.52
CA ASN A 220 13.45 -5.12 -2.80
C ASN A 220 13.75 -3.90 -3.67
N THR A 221 13.34 -3.98 -4.94
CA THR A 221 13.61 -2.95 -5.96
C THR A 221 12.88 -1.63 -5.70
N TYR A 222 11.77 -1.65 -4.97
CA TYR A 222 11.07 -0.42 -4.59
C TYR A 222 11.90 0.41 -3.61
N THR A 223 12.29 -0.17 -2.47
CA THR A 223 13.18 0.47 -1.50
C THR A 223 14.48 0.93 -2.14
N PHE A 224 15.11 0.06 -2.95
CA PHE A 224 16.32 0.39 -3.69
C PHE A 224 16.17 1.66 -4.54
N SER A 225 15.15 1.68 -5.40
CA SER A 225 14.97 2.77 -6.35
C SER A 225 14.47 4.07 -5.69
N LYS A 226 13.74 3.97 -4.58
CA LYS A 226 13.33 5.11 -3.76
C LYS A 226 14.51 5.74 -3.04
N ALA A 227 15.41 4.95 -2.45
CA ALA A 227 16.64 5.47 -1.84
C ALA A 227 17.49 6.25 -2.86
N LEU A 228 17.69 5.69 -4.06
CA LEU A 228 18.42 6.37 -5.13
C LEU A 228 17.74 7.66 -5.60
N GLY A 229 16.40 7.64 -5.75
CA GLY A 229 15.64 8.82 -6.15
C GLY A 229 15.67 9.91 -5.08
N GLU A 230 15.62 9.53 -3.81
CA GLU A 230 15.70 10.44 -2.69
C GLU A 230 17.10 11.08 -2.56
N ASP A 231 18.18 10.32 -2.75
CA ASP A 231 19.54 10.86 -2.77
C ASP A 231 19.75 11.85 -3.93
N ALA A 232 19.16 11.56 -5.09
CA ALA A 232 19.15 12.50 -6.22
C ALA A 232 18.43 13.81 -5.87
N VAL A 233 17.27 13.72 -5.21
CA VAL A 233 16.52 14.89 -4.73
C VAL A 233 17.32 15.65 -3.66
N ALA A 234 17.92 14.94 -2.71
CA ALA A 234 18.75 15.52 -1.65
C ALA A 234 19.93 16.32 -2.20
N SER A 235 20.55 15.85 -3.30
CA SER A 235 21.71 16.50 -3.91
C SER A 235 21.49 17.93 -4.41
N VAL A 236 20.23 18.34 -4.62
CA VAL A 236 19.87 19.66 -5.17
C VAL A 236 19.06 20.51 -4.18
N MET A 237 18.81 20.02 -2.97
CA MET A 237 17.98 20.72 -1.99
C MET A 237 18.55 22.11 -1.66
N ASP A 238 19.87 22.30 -1.63
CA ASP A 238 20.46 23.62 -1.35
C ASP A 238 20.18 24.67 -2.43
N THR A 239 19.79 24.25 -3.63
CA THR A 239 19.56 25.14 -4.79
C THR A 239 18.10 25.31 -5.17
N LEU A 240 17.21 24.44 -4.67
CA LEU A 240 15.79 24.43 -5.00
C LEU A 240 14.95 24.33 -3.74
N PRO A 241 13.76 24.96 -3.68
CA PRO A 241 12.85 24.85 -2.54
C PRO A 241 12.14 23.49 -2.54
N ILE A 242 12.87 22.46 -2.15
CA ILE A 242 12.42 21.06 -2.10
C ILE A 242 12.09 20.63 -0.66
N VAL A 243 11.03 19.84 -0.51
CA VAL A 243 10.76 19.02 0.68
C VAL A 243 10.54 17.56 0.30
N ILE A 244 10.95 16.64 1.18
CA ILE A 244 10.83 15.20 1.02
C ILE A 244 9.79 14.69 2.04
N MET A 245 8.76 14.04 1.53
CA MET A 245 7.68 13.45 2.32
C MET A 245 7.80 11.93 2.26
N ARG A 246 8.02 11.27 3.40
CA ARG A 246 8.20 9.83 3.52
C ARG A 246 7.00 9.21 4.23
N PRO A 247 5.89 8.95 3.50
CA PRO A 247 4.80 8.18 4.07
C PRO A 247 5.23 6.75 4.39
N THR A 248 4.69 6.21 5.47
CA THR A 248 4.64 4.78 5.75
C THR A 248 3.60 4.12 4.83
N ILE A 249 3.05 2.96 5.18
CA ILE A 249 2.20 2.26 4.21
C ILE A 249 0.82 2.90 4.15
N ILE A 250 0.45 3.32 2.94
CA ILE A 250 -0.79 4.05 2.67
C ILE A 250 -1.99 3.09 2.63
N THR A 251 -3.03 3.41 3.39
CA THR A 251 -4.28 2.66 3.49
C THR A 251 -5.49 3.45 2.96
N PRO A 252 -6.66 2.80 2.77
CA PRO A 252 -7.89 3.47 2.34
C PRO A 252 -8.27 4.67 3.22
N ILE A 253 -9.03 5.59 2.63
CA ILE A 253 -9.50 6.82 3.27
C ILE A 253 -10.15 6.51 4.61
N TRP A 254 -9.75 7.23 5.66
CA TRP A 254 -10.41 7.13 6.95
C TRP A 254 -11.64 8.04 7.04
N LYS A 255 -11.48 9.33 6.80
CA LYS A 255 -12.49 10.35 7.15
C LYS A 255 -13.05 11.08 5.94
N GLU A 256 -12.20 11.67 5.11
CA GLU A 256 -12.66 12.55 4.02
C GLU A 256 -12.01 12.23 2.66
N PRO A 257 -12.72 12.45 1.53
CA PRO A 257 -14.14 12.80 1.43
C PRO A 257 -15.08 11.58 1.53
N LEU A 258 -14.52 10.37 1.44
CA LEU A 258 -15.27 9.13 1.22
C LEU A 258 -14.63 7.97 2.01
N PRO A 259 -15.06 7.73 3.26
CA PRO A 259 -14.53 6.66 4.10
C PRO A 259 -14.49 5.29 3.40
N GLY A 260 -13.38 4.57 3.59
CA GLY A 260 -13.13 3.26 3.00
C GLY A 260 -12.80 3.27 1.50
N TRP A 261 -12.77 4.42 0.84
CA TRP A 261 -12.49 4.47 -0.59
C TRP A 261 -11.08 3.97 -0.93
N THR A 262 -11.03 3.05 -1.89
CA THR A 262 -9.82 2.53 -2.52
C THR A 262 -10.14 2.08 -3.95
N ASP A 263 -9.18 2.23 -4.86
CA ASP A 263 -9.33 1.86 -6.27
C ASP A 263 -8.26 0.85 -6.74
N ASN A 264 -7.46 0.39 -5.80
CA ASN A 264 -6.40 -0.56 -6.03
C ASN A 264 -6.39 -1.60 -4.91
N VAL A 265 -5.65 -2.66 -5.18
CA VAL A 265 -5.59 -3.84 -4.35
C VAL A 265 -4.20 -4.03 -3.77
N ASN A 266 -3.42 -2.96 -3.77
CA ASN A 266 -2.03 -3.00 -3.36
C ASN A 266 -1.96 -3.04 -1.82
N GLY A 267 -0.86 -3.56 -1.32
CA GLY A 267 -0.52 -3.54 0.09
C GLY A 267 -1.56 -4.23 0.98
N ILE A 268 -2.07 -3.48 1.95
CA ILE A 268 -3.00 -3.96 2.97
C ILE A 268 -4.34 -4.44 2.37
N VAL A 269 -4.82 -3.79 1.30
CA VAL A 269 -6.17 -4.02 0.77
C VAL A 269 -6.31 -5.43 0.21
N GLY A 270 -5.33 -5.92 -0.54
CA GLY A 270 -5.40 -7.29 -1.04
C GLY A 270 -5.06 -8.35 0.00
N MET A 271 -4.33 -8.03 1.08
CA MET A 271 -4.21 -8.91 2.24
C MET A 271 -5.58 -9.10 2.91
N PHE A 272 -6.29 -8.01 3.19
CA PHE A 272 -7.66 -8.05 3.73
C PHE A 272 -8.62 -8.77 2.82
N LEU A 273 -8.50 -8.57 1.51
CA LEU A 273 -9.31 -9.29 0.55
C LEU A 273 -9.05 -10.80 0.60
N ALA A 274 -7.79 -11.23 0.67
CA ALA A 274 -7.43 -12.65 0.75
C ALA A 274 -7.89 -13.29 2.06
N PHE A 275 -7.76 -12.57 3.18
CA PHE A 275 -8.30 -13.00 4.47
C PHE A 275 -9.81 -13.10 4.44
N GLY A 276 -10.51 -12.06 3.99
CA GLY A 276 -11.98 -12.01 3.97
C GLY A 276 -12.62 -13.02 3.01
N LYS A 277 -11.92 -13.41 1.95
CA LYS A 277 -12.36 -14.53 1.09
C LYS A 277 -12.06 -15.92 1.67
N GLY A 278 -11.50 -16.00 2.88
CA GLY A 278 -11.10 -17.25 3.53
C GLY A 278 -9.99 -18.00 2.79
N ILE A 279 -9.23 -17.26 1.99
CA ILE A 279 -8.13 -17.79 1.21
C ILE A 279 -6.93 -17.90 2.14
N LEU A 280 -6.49 -16.77 2.72
CA LEU A 280 -5.40 -16.67 3.71
C LEU A 280 -5.76 -17.40 5.01
N ARG A 281 -4.97 -18.41 5.42
CA ARG A 281 -5.28 -19.27 6.58
C ARG A 281 -4.21 -19.37 7.67
N THR A 282 -2.97 -19.01 7.39
CA THR A 282 -1.83 -19.24 8.29
C THR A 282 -0.85 -18.09 8.13
N MET A 283 -0.28 -17.64 9.23
CA MET A 283 0.79 -16.65 9.23
C MET A 283 1.72 -16.94 10.40
N PRO A 284 3.05 -17.05 10.26
CA PRO A 284 3.89 -17.05 11.42
C PRO A 284 3.93 -15.63 11.97
N ALA A 285 3.39 -15.43 13.15
CA ALA A 285 3.44 -14.17 13.88
C ALA A 285 3.18 -14.50 15.34
N GLU A 286 3.70 -13.68 16.25
CA GLU A 286 3.43 -13.85 17.67
C GLU A 286 1.98 -13.44 17.90
N PRO A 287 1.13 -14.32 18.46
CA PRO A 287 -0.26 -13.97 18.72
C PRO A 287 -0.42 -12.72 19.58
N ASN A 288 0.52 -12.49 20.50
CA ASN A 288 0.41 -11.50 21.56
C ASN A 288 1.11 -10.16 21.28
N ILE A 289 1.72 -9.99 20.11
CA ILE A 289 2.42 -8.75 19.79
C ILE A 289 1.50 -7.76 19.12
N ALA A 290 1.68 -6.48 19.48
CA ALA A 290 1.04 -5.35 18.83
C ALA A 290 1.36 -5.40 17.33
N LEU A 291 0.32 -5.62 16.55
CA LEU A 291 0.35 -5.65 15.11
C LEU A 291 0.07 -4.23 14.62
N ASP A 292 1.14 -3.52 14.31
CA ASP A 292 1.05 -2.42 13.36
C ASP A 292 1.08 -3.09 11.96
N LEU A 293 0.05 -2.86 11.18
CA LEU A 293 -0.46 -3.82 10.22
C LEU A 293 0.35 -3.98 8.92
N ILE A 294 0.56 -5.25 8.58
CA ILE A 294 1.38 -5.76 7.49
C ILE A 294 0.83 -5.43 6.10
N THR A 295 1.67 -4.94 5.20
CA THR A 295 1.31 -4.78 3.77
C THR A 295 2.12 -5.63 2.83
N VAL A 296 1.52 -5.88 1.67
CA VAL A 296 1.95 -6.90 0.75
C VAL A 296 1.88 -6.38 -0.70
N ASP A 297 2.90 -5.67 -1.16
CA ASP A 297 2.82 -4.93 -2.43
C ASP A 297 3.20 -5.71 -3.70
N VAL A 298 3.20 -7.04 -3.64
CA VAL A 298 3.48 -7.90 -4.82
C VAL A 298 2.57 -9.11 -4.91
N VAL A 299 2.17 -9.69 -3.78
CA VAL A 299 1.49 -10.98 -3.79
C VAL A 299 0.14 -10.88 -4.53
N ILE A 300 -0.46 -9.69 -4.57
CA ILE A 300 -1.88 -9.56 -4.90
C ILE A 300 -2.20 -9.69 -6.40
N VAL A 301 -1.36 -9.20 -7.31
CA VAL A 301 -1.62 -9.33 -8.77
C VAL A 301 -1.47 -10.78 -9.25
N GLY A 302 -0.49 -11.51 -8.70
CA GLY A 302 -0.38 -12.96 -8.84
C GLY A 302 -1.54 -13.71 -8.16
N MET A 303 -1.98 -13.23 -6.99
CA MET A 303 -3.18 -13.70 -6.31
C MET A 303 -4.45 -13.40 -7.11
N PHE A 304 -4.54 -12.38 -7.99
CA PHE A 304 -5.70 -12.12 -8.87
C PHE A 304 -5.87 -13.08 -10.01
N LEU A 305 -4.76 -13.62 -10.50
CA LEU A 305 -4.81 -14.79 -11.36
C LEU A 305 -5.19 -16.06 -10.55
N ALA A 306 -4.97 -16.07 -9.23
CA ALA A 306 -5.44 -17.09 -8.28
C ALA A 306 -6.89 -16.88 -7.77
N PHE A 307 -7.41 -15.65 -7.75
CA PHE A 307 -8.58 -15.21 -6.98
C PHE A 307 -9.87 -15.83 -7.52
N GLY A 308 -9.88 -16.27 -8.78
CA GLY A 308 -10.96 -17.07 -9.34
C GLY A 308 -10.97 -18.54 -8.88
N LYS A 309 -9.93 -19.00 -8.17
CA LYS A 309 -9.64 -20.44 -8.01
C LYS A 309 -9.04 -20.88 -6.66
N GLY A 310 -8.91 -19.97 -5.68
CA GLY A 310 -9.09 -20.26 -4.24
C GLY A 310 -8.01 -21.07 -3.48
N ILE A 311 -6.71 -20.77 -3.58
CA ILE A 311 -5.71 -21.45 -2.73
C ILE A 311 -4.60 -20.44 -2.38
N LEU A 312 -4.53 -19.95 -1.15
CA LEU A 312 -3.36 -19.27 -0.56
C LEU A 312 -3.47 -19.44 0.94
N ARG A 313 -2.90 -20.49 1.52
CA ARG A 313 -3.22 -20.84 2.92
C ARG A 313 -2.20 -20.34 3.93
N THR A 314 -1.05 -19.80 3.52
CA THR A 314 0.05 -19.45 4.44
C THR A 314 0.81 -18.19 3.98
N MET A 315 1.36 -17.41 4.93
CA MET A 315 2.09 -16.14 4.69
C MET A 315 3.20 -15.99 5.73
N PRO A 316 4.52 -15.92 5.44
CA PRO A 316 5.58 -15.81 6.44
C PRO A 316 5.52 -14.46 7.15
N ALA A 317 5.92 -14.40 8.42
CA ALA A 317 6.17 -13.23 9.23
C ALA A 317 7.00 -13.67 10.46
N GLU A 318 7.68 -12.75 11.13
CA GLU A 318 8.34 -13.01 12.40
C GLU A 318 7.44 -12.62 13.59
N PRO A 319 7.77 -13.05 14.82
CA PRO A 319 6.88 -12.89 15.95
C PRO A 319 6.63 -11.40 16.30
N ASN A 320 7.66 -10.54 16.22
CA ASN A 320 7.64 -9.17 16.77
C ASN A 320 7.47 -8.05 15.73
N ILE A 321 6.37 -7.99 14.97
CA ILE A 321 6.24 -7.01 13.86
C ILE A 321 5.42 -5.79 14.25
N ALA A 322 6.02 -4.61 14.05
CA ALA A 322 5.36 -3.32 14.02
C ALA A 322 5.59 -2.67 12.63
N LEU A 323 4.58 -2.71 11.74
CA LEU A 323 4.56 -1.96 10.48
C LEU A 323 3.57 -0.79 10.54
N ASP A 324 4.06 0.42 10.38
CA ASP A 324 3.24 1.62 10.52
C ASP A 324 2.32 1.83 9.28
N LEU A 325 1.04 2.10 9.55
CA LEU A 325 -0.01 2.35 8.55
C LEU A 325 -0.56 3.77 8.63
N ILE A 326 -0.55 4.47 7.50
CA ILE A 326 -1.09 5.83 7.40
C ILE A 326 -2.23 5.89 6.37
N THR A 327 -3.34 6.55 6.68
CA THR A 327 -4.47 6.64 5.74
C THR A 327 -4.20 7.70 4.67
N VAL A 328 -4.63 7.45 3.43
CA VAL A 328 -4.28 8.30 2.27
C VAL A 328 -4.76 9.76 2.40
N ASP A 329 -5.87 9.99 3.09
CA ASP A 329 -6.41 11.32 3.37
C ASP A 329 -5.53 12.09 4.37
N VAL A 330 -5.02 11.42 5.40
CA VAL A 330 -4.05 11.99 6.34
C VAL A 330 -2.70 12.27 5.65
N VAL A 331 -2.25 11.39 4.73
CA VAL A 331 -1.05 11.66 3.92
C VAL A 331 -1.24 12.90 3.05
N ALA A 332 -2.41 13.05 2.40
CA ALA A 332 -2.70 14.20 1.56
C ALA A 332 -2.70 15.51 2.36
N ASP A 333 -3.30 15.50 3.56
CA ASP A 333 -3.27 16.65 4.46
C ASP A 333 -1.86 16.96 4.98
N ASN A 334 -1.05 15.94 5.32
CA ASN A 334 0.36 16.13 5.68
C ASN A 334 1.15 16.79 4.54
N ILE A 335 0.99 16.31 3.30
CA ILE A 335 1.69 16.88 2.13
C ILE A 335 1.39 18.38 1.97
N LEU A 336 0.14 18.78 2.16
CA LEU A 336 -0.29 20.17 1.98
C LEU A 336 0.07 21.05 3.19
N ALA A 337 -0.18 20.57 4.41
CA ALA A 337 0.09 21.31 5.63
C ALA A 337 1.58 21.47 5.92
N LEU A 338 2.37 20.39 5.82
CA LEU A 338 3.82 20.45 6.02
C LEU A 338 4.51 21.25 4.91
N GLY A 339 3.98 21.22 3.68
CA GLY A 339 4.44 22.06 2.59
C GLY A 339 4.27 23.56 2.90
N ALA A 340 3.06 23.96 3.33
CA ALA A 340 2.78 25.33 3.75
C ALA A 340 3.60 25.75 4.98
N TYR A 341 3.67 24.89 6.00
CA TYR A 341 4.49 25.10 7.19
C TYR A 341 5.96 25.34 6.84
N SER A 342 6.53 24.51 5.97
CA SER A 342 7.92 24.63 5.54
C SER A 342 8.18 25.98 4.88
N LEU A 343 7.34 26.40 3.95
CA LEU A 343 7.51 27.68 3.25
C LEU A 343 7.40 28.88 4.20
N GLN A 344 6.36 28.90 5.04
CA GLN A 344 6.08 30.06 5.90
C GLN A 344 7.09 30.24 7.04
N ASN A 345 7.83 29.19 7.38
CA ASN A 345 8.83 29.24 8.44
C ASN A 345 10.28 29.28 7.90
N GLY A 346 10.49 29.50 6.59
CA GLY A 346 11.83 29.59 6.01
C GLY A 346 12.54 28.24 5.82
N MET A 347 11.77 27.18 5.64
CA MET A 347 12.21 25.80 5.39
C MET A 347 13.17 25.22 6.45
N PRO A 348 12.87 25.33 7.75
CA PRO A 348 13.78 24.89 8.82
C PRO A 348 13.93 23.36 8.87
N SER A 349 12.95 22.64 8.34
CA SER A 349 12.97 21.19 8.14
C SER A 349 12.46 20.90 6.75
N ARG A 350 13.07 19.92 6.09
CA ARG A 350 12.82 19.65 4.67
C ARG A 350 12.63 18.18 4.36
N VAL A 351 12.69 17.33 5.38
CA VAL A 351 12.46 15.89 5.29
C VAL A 351 11.47 15.55 6.39
N PHE A 352 10.41 14.83 6.04
CA PHE A 352 9.30 14.55 6.95
C PHE A 352 8.95 13.07 6.87
N ASN A 353 8.98 12.37 7.99
CA ASN A 353 8.44 11.02 8.08
C ASN A 353 6.96 11.12 8.44
N ILE A 354 6.08 10.58 7.59
CA ILE A 354 4.63 10.61 7.77
C ILE A 354 4.20 9.22 8.23
N SER A 355 4.08 9.05 9.54
CA SER A 355 3.73 7.82 10.22
C SER A 355 2.55 8.02 11.17
N SER A 356 1.89 6.92 11.53
CA SER A 356 0.73 6.88 12.43
C SER A 356 1.09 6.84 13.91
N HIS A 357 2.37 6.92 14.29
CA HIS A 357 2.80 7.00 15.69
C HIS A 357 2.29 5.87 16.60
N ASN A 358 1.93 4.72 16.02
CA ASN A 358 1.25 3.62 16.73
C ASN A 358 -0.07 4.02 17.39
N TYR A 359 -0.81 5.02 16.86
CA TYR A 359 -2.23 5.23 17.22
C TYR A 359 -3.07 3.96 16.97
N PHE A 360 -2.54 3.01 16.19
CA PHE A 360 -3.14 1.71 15.83
C PHE A 360 -2.41 0.48 16.40
N SER A 361 -2.04 0.47 17.68
CA SER A 361 -1.46 -0.75 18.26
C SER A 361 -2.55 -1.72 18.75
N GLU A 362 -2.83 -2.79 18.00
CA GLU A 362 -3.71 -3.90 18.43
C GLU A 362 -2.98 -5.24 18.35
N ARG A 363 -3.20 -6.16 19.30
CA ARG A 363 -2.51 -7.47 19.23
C ARG A 363 -2.90 -8.24 17.96
N CYS A 364 -1.93 -8.88 17.31
CA CYS A 364 -2.13 -9.59 16.04
C CYS A 364 -3.34 -10.54 16.07
N ILE A 365 -3.47 -11.36 17.12
CA ILE A 365 -4.60 -12.28 17.23
C ILE A 365 -5.95 -11.56 17.43
N VAL A 366 -5.96 -10.49 18.23
CA VAL A 366 -7.15 -9.69 18.49
C VAL A 366 -7.59 -8.98 17.21
N PHE A 367 -6.62 -8.45 16.46
CA PHE A 367 -6.83 -7.80 15.19
C PHE A 367 -7.52 -8.73 14.17
N PHE A 368 -6.95 -9.91 13.91
CA PHE A 368 -7.53 -10.82 12.92
C PHE A 368 -8.87 -11.41 13.37
N GLU A 369 -9.09 -11.62 14.67
CA GLU A 369 -10.40 -12.02 15.18
C GLU A 369 -11.43 -10.89 15.02
N LYS A 370 -11.07 -9.62 15.24
CA LYS A 370 -11.93 -8.46 14.93
C LYS A 370 -12.28 -8.41 13.45
N CYS A 371 -11.29 -8.55 12.55
CA CYS A 371 -11.53 -8.59 11.11
C CYS A 371 -12.48 -9.74 10.73
N LYS A 372 -12.27 -10.94 11.28
CA LYS A 372 -13.14 -12.09 11.06
C LYS A 372 -14.56 -11.79 11.50
N GLN A 373 -14.75 -11.26 12.71
CA GLN A 373 -16.06 -10.90 13.23
C GLN A 373 -16.76 -9.89 12.29
N ILE A 374 -16.08 -8.78 11.96
CA ILE A 374 -16.61 -7.74 11.06
C ILE A 374 -17.01 -8.33 9.71
N ILE A 375 -16.15 -9.13 9.08
CA ILE A 375 -16.44 -9.75 7.79
C ILE A 375 -17.62 -10.73 7.93
N THR A 376 -17.71 -11.51 8.99
CA THR A 376 -18.81 -12.49 9.12
C THR A 376 -20.16 -11.87 9.46
N GLU A 377 -20.18 -10.76 10.22
CA GLU A 377 -21.40 -10.21 10.80
C GLU A 377 -21.88 -8.92 10.11
N ARG A 378 -20.96 -8.06 9.66
CA ARG A 378 -21.27 -6.70 9.17
C ARG A 378 -21.00 -6.54 7.68
N ALA A 379 -19.89 -7.06 7.18
CA ALA A 379 -19.43 -6.85 5.80
C ALA A 379 -19.00 -8.17 5.09
N PRO A 380 -19.86 -9.20 5.02
CA PRO A 380 -19.52 -10.44 4.34
C PRO A 380 -19.36 -10.21 2.84
N PHE A 381 -18.28 -10.76 2.29
CA PHE A 381 -18.09 -10.84 0.85
C PHE A 381 -19.08 -11.85 0.27
N GLU A 382 -19.60 -11.57 -0.92
CA GLU A 382 -20.56 -12.45 -1.61
C GLU A 382 -19.88 -13.70 -2.15
N THR A 383 -18.59 -13.57 -2.49
CA THR A 383 -17.77 -14.64 -3.07
C THR A 383 -16.56 -14.94 -2.18
N PHE A 384 -16.66 -16.01 -1.40
CA PHE A 384 -15.60 -16.50 -0.52
C PHE A 384 -15.44 -18.02 -0.63
N LEU A 385 -14.23 -18.50 -0.39
CA LEU A 385 -13.88 -19.92 -0.43
C LEU A 385 -14.16 -20.60 0.91
N TRP A 386 -13.90 -19.90 2.01
CA TRP A 386 -14.08 -20.41 3.36
C TRP A 386 -14.35 -19.27 4.33
N ILE A 387 -14.69 -19.58 5.58
CA ILE A 387 -14.73 -18.56 6.63
C ILE A 387 -13.34 -17.92 6.81
N PRO A 388 -13.27 -16.59 7.01
CA PRO A 388 -12.03 -15.93 7.40
C PRO A 388 -11.51 -16.54 8.71
N SER A 389 -10.30 -17.09 8.69
CA SER A 389 -9.65 -17.62 9.89
C SER A 389 -8.15 -17.64 9.65
N ILE A 390 -7.36 -17.20 10.61
CA ILE A 390 -5.90 -17.27 10.53
C ILE A 390 -5.35 -18.12 11.67
N THR A 391 -4.38 -18.98 11.37
CA THR A 391 -3.59 -19.73 12.34
C THR A 391 -2.26 -19.02 12.49
N LEU A 392 -1.96 -18.55 13.70
CA LEU A 392 -0.69 -17.90 14.03
C LEU A 392 0.30 -18.94 14.58
N THR A 393 1.55 -18.93 14.14
CA THR A 393 2.57 -19.88 14.62
C THR A 393 3.98 -19.29 14.75
N ASN A 394 4.65 -19.52 15.87
CA ASN A 394 6.02 -19.03 16.07
C ASN A 394 7.09 -20.00 15.54
N SER A 395 6.69 -21.19 15.06
CA SER A 395 7.63 -22.21 14.60
C SER A 395 7.75 -22.19 13.08
N LYS A 396 8.95 -21.83 12.57
CA LYS A 396 9.28 -21.93 11.13
C LYS A 396 9.02 -23.34 10.60
N PHE A 397 9.29 -24.39 11.38
CA PHE A 397 8.99 -25.78 11.01
C PHE A 397 7.49 -26.02 10.83
N VAL A 398 6.66 -25.65 11.81
CA VAL A 398 5.20 -25.80 11.73
C VAL A 398 4.64 -24.99 10.55
N TYR A 399 5.15 -23.78 10.35
CA TYR A 399 4.79 -22.95 9.21
C TYR A 399 5.07 -23.65 7.87
N TYR A 400 6.32 -24.08 7.60
CA TYR A 400 6.65 -24.75 6.34
C TYR A 400 5.92 -26.08 6.17
N PHE A 401 5.69 -26.82 7.26
CA PHE A 401 4.86 -28.02 7.23
C PHE A 401 3.42 -27.70 6.78
N LEU A 402 2.81 -26.66 7.35
CA LEU A 402 1.47 -26.20 6.94
C LEU A 402 1.47 -25.65 5.52
N VAL A 403 2.52 -24.96 5.06
CA VAL A 403 2.66 -24.53 3.65
C VAL A 403 2.60 -25.75 2.74
N VAL A 404 3.39 -26.79 3.03
CA VAL A 404 3.42 -27.99 2.20
C VAL A 404 2.07 -28.69 2.19
N ILE A 405 1.50 -28.98 3.36
CA ILE A 405 0.29 -29.79 3.48
C ILE A 405 -0.97 -29.03 3.09
N CYS A 406 -1.07 -27.75 3.45
CA CYS A 406 -2.28 -26.97 3.25
C CYS A 406 -2.27 -26.18 1.93
N GLN A 407 -1.10 -25.86 1.36
CA GLN A 407 -0.99 -24.99 0.19
C GLN A 407 -0.40 -25.71 -1.03
N LEU A 408 0.82 -26.26 -0.92
CA LEU A 408 1.54 -26.84 -2.06
C LEU A 408 0.96 -28.19 -2.51
N LEU A 409 0.76 -29.13 -1.59
CA LEU A 409 0.28 -30.47 -1.90
C LEU A 409 -1.14 -30.44 -2.51
N PRO A 410 -2.13 -29.69 -1.96
CA PRO A 410 -3.44 -29.57 -2.59
C PRO A 410 -3.36 -28.90 -3.96
N SER A 411 -2.49 -27.90 -4.14
CA SER A 411 -2.33 -27.23 -5.44
C SER A 411 -1.81 -28.19 -6.51
N LEU A 412 -0.86 -29.07 -6.17
CA LEU A 412 -0.32 -30.09 -7.07
C LEU A 412 -1.39 -31.13 -7.43
N ILE A 413 -2.16 -31.60 -6.45
CA ILE A 413 -3.23 -32.58 -6.66
C ILE A 413 -4.28 -32.00 -7.60
N ILE A 414 -4.78 -30.80 -7.32
CA ILE A 414 -5.83 -30.18 -8.14
C ILE A 414 -5.30 -29.88 -9.54
N ASP A 415 -4.06 -29.41 -9.70
CA ASP A 415 -3.46 -29.20 -11.02
C ASP A 415 -3.34 -30.47 -11.86
N ARG A 416 -3.14 -31.63 -11.23
CA ARG A 416 -3.17 -32.93 -11.93
C ARG A 416 -4.59 -33.37 -12.30
N LEU A 417 -5.60 -32.95 -11.54
CA LEU A 417 -7.01 -33.27 -11.80
C LEU A 417 -7.66 -32.34 -12.83
N LEU A 418 -7.28 -31.06 -12.87
CA LEU A 418 -7.89 -30.05 -13.77
C LEU A 418 -7.94 -30.47 -15.25
N PRO A 419 -6.90 -31.11 -15.84
CA PRO A 419 -6.95 -31.60 -17.22
C PRO A 419 -8.09 -32.60 -17.47
N LEU A 420 -8.47 -33.40 -16.47
CA LEU A 420 -9.56 -34.37 -16.58
C LEU A 420 -10.93 -33.69 -16.76
N PHE A 421 -11.04 -32.42 -16.36
CA PHE A 421 -12.24 -31.59 -16.52
C PHE A 421 -12.09 -30.55 -17.65
N GLY A 422 -11.09 -30.72 -18.53
CA GLY A 422 -10.84 -29.79 -19.65
C GLY A 422 -10.23 -28.44 -19.23
N HIS A 423 -9.72 -28.32 -18.00
CA HIS A 423 -9.09 -27.11 -17.50
C HIS A 423 -7.56 -27.22 -17.50
N LYS A 424 -6.86 -26.14 -17.84
CA LYS A 424 -5.39 -26.09 -17.79
C LYS A 424 -4.90 -26.02 -16.34
N PRO A 425 -3.81 -26.74 -15.97
CA PRO A 425 -3.14 -26.60 -14.68
C PRO A 425 -2.61 -25.18 -14.51
N PHE A 426 -2.74 -24.61 -13.32
CA PHE A 426 -2.24 -23.26 -13.02
C PHE A 426 -1.98 -23.04 -11.52
N LEU A 427 -2.60 -23.80 -10.61
CA LEU A 427 -2.55 -23.60 -9.16
C LEU A 427 -1.14 -23.69 -8.61
N TRP A 428 -0.33 -24.64 -9.07
CA TRP A 428 1.06 -24.79 -8.61
C TRP A 428 1.87 -23.54 -8.90
N ARG A 429 1.84 -23.06 -10.15
CA ARG A 429 2.54 -21.83 -10.58
C ARG A 429 2.07 -20.63 -9.78
N THR A 430 0.78 -20.58 -9.50
CA THR A 430 0.18 -19.55 -8.65
C THR A 430 0.69 -19.64 -7.21
N GLN A 431 0.76 -20.83 -6.60
CA GLN A 431 1.30 -20.98 -5.24
C GLN A 431 2.76 -20.59 -5.15
N MET A 432 3.58 -20.99 -6.13
CA MET A 432 5.00 -20.65 -6.14
C MET A 432 5.20 -19.13 -6.22
N ARG A 433 4.47 -18.43 -7.10
CA ARG A 433 4.51 -16.96 -7.14
C ARG A 433 4.13 -16.32 -5.82
N ILE A 434 3.15 -16.89 -5.13
CA ILE A 434 2.77 -16.39 -3.82
C ILE A 434 3.92 -16.58 -2.84
N LEU A 435 4.49 -17.79 -2.71
CA LEU A 435 5.64 -18.03 -1.84
C LEU A 435 6.84 -17.14 -2.15
N ASP A 436 7.15 -16.91 -3.43
CA ASP A 436 8.21 -15.98 -3.84
C ASP A 436 7.92 -14.56 -3.37
N SER A 437 6.68 -14.10 -3.57
CA SER A 437 6.23 -12.76 -3.16
C SER A 437 6.23 -12.60 -1.64
N LEU A 438 6.00 -13.68 -0.92
CA LEU A 438 6.02 -13.76 0.53
C LEU A 438 7.44 -13.72 1.10
N ASN A 439 8.42 -14.35 0.42
CA ASN A 439 9.83 -14.23 0.78
C ASN A 439 10.34 -12.78 0.63
N ILE A 440 9.81 -12.00 -0.34
CA ILE A 440 10.17 -10.57 -0.48
C ILE A 440 9.71 -9.76 0.74
N LEU A 441 8.58 -10.13 1.34
CA LEU A 441 8.03 -9.42 2.50
C LEU A 441 8.69 -9.83 3.80
N GLN A 442 9.26 -11.04 3.84
CA GLN A 442 9.89 -11.59 5.02
C GLN A 442 10.81 -10.57 5.69
N TYR A 443 11.59 -9.80 4.92
CA TYR A 443 12.42 -8.74 5.48
C TYR A 443 11.65 -7.71 6.33
N TYR A 444 10.51 -7.19 5.86
CA TYR A 444 9.68 -6.24 6.62
C TYR A 444 8.97 -6.87 7.81
N LEU A 445 8.84 -8.18 7.76
CA LEU A 445 8.18 -8.96 8.77
C LEU A 445 9.18 -9.51 9.79
N GLU A 446 10.49 -9.44 9.54
CA GLU A 446 11.57 -9.84 10.44
C GLU A 446 12.30 -8.64 11.07
N ASN A 447 11.89 -7.41 10.73
CA ASN A 447 12.54 -6.20 11.22
C ASN A 447 11.48 -5.18 11.70
N THR A 448 11.90 -4.33 12.64
CA THR A 448 11.07 -3.24 13.19
C THR A 448 11.79 -1.92 13.02
N TRP A 449 11.01 -0.87 12.73
CA TRP A 449 11.53 0.48 12.51
C TRP A 449 10.81 1.47 13.41
N THR A 450 11.56 2.44 13.91
CA THR A 450 11.02 3.64 14.54
C THR A 450 11.18 4.80 13.59
N PHE A 451 10.09 5.50 13.28
CA PHE A 451 10.11 6.69 12.44
C PHE A 451 10.01 7.94 13.31
N GLU A 452 11.07 8.73 13.39
CA GLU A 452 11.00 10.04 14.04
C GLU A 452 10.18 11.01 13.19
N ASN A 453 9.29 11.79 13.79
CA ASN A 453 8.31 12.64 13.11
C ASN A 453 8.03 13.93 13.90
N HIS A 454 9.07 14.45 14.54
CA HIS A 454 9.04 15.67 15.36
C HIS A 454 8.49 16.87 14.58
N CYS A 455 8.66 16.90 13.26
CA CYS A 455 8.16 17.96 12.41
C CYS A 455 6.64 18.02 12.31
N ILE A 456 5.94 16.87 12.39
CA ILE A 456 4.47 16.85 12.44
C ILE A 456 3.99 17.54 13.73
N ALA A 457 4.58 17.19 14.87
CA ALA A 457 4.25 17.83 16.16
C ALA A 457 4.53 19.34 16.15
N LYS A 458 5.62 19.77 15.52
CA LYS A 458 5.92 21.21 15.32
C LYS A 458 4.89 21.90 14.42
N CYS A 459 4.41 21.22 13.38
CA CYS A 459 3.36 21.73 12.50
C CYS A 459 2.02 21.86 13.23
N GLU A 460 1.61 20.83 14.00
CA GLU A 460 0.40 20.88 14.83
C GLU A 460 0.45 22.02 15.85
N ALA A 461 1.61 22.24 16.50
CA ALA A 461 1.81 23.35 17.43
C ALA A 461 1.81 24.73 16.75
N TRP A 462 2.17 24.79 15.46
CA TRP A 462 2.12 26.00 14.67
C TRP A 462 0.70 26.32 14.19
N MET A 463 -0.15 25.32 13.98
CA MET A 463 -1.53 25.47 13.49
C MET A 463 -2.43 26.19 14.51
N ASN A 464 -3.35 27.00 14.01
CA ASN A 464 -4.41 27.58 14.84
C ASN A 464 -5.63 26.65 14.91
N ALA A 465 -6.62 27.00 15.73
CA ALA A 465 -7.80 26.15 15.94
C ALA A 465 -8.58 25.85 14.65
N LYS A 466 -8.70 26.80 13.72
CA LYS A 466 -9.42 26.60 12.44
C LYS A 466 -8.70 25.58 11.56
N GLU A 467 -7.40 25.76 11.40
CA GLU A 467 -6.54 24.85 10.64
C GLU A 467 -6.58 23.44 11.26
N PHE A 468 -6.52 23.33 12.59
CA PHE A 468 -6.56 22.04 13.30
C PHE A 468 -7.89 21.30 13.12
N HIS A 469 -9.00 22.02 12.99
CA HIS A 469 -10.30 21.41 12.68
C HIS A 469 -10.43 21.00 11.21
N LYS A 470 -9.75 21.72 10.31
CA LYS A 470 -9.88 21.56 8.86
C LYS A 470 -8.94 20.50 8.27
N TYR A 471 -7.71 20.39 8.80
CA TYR A 471 -6.66 19.49 8.32
C TYR A 471 -6.32 18.43 9.36
N THR A 472 -6.22 17.17 8.94
CA THR A 472 -5.94 16.03 9.83
C THR A 472 -4.52 15.52 9.59
N LEU A 473 -3.60 15.79 10.51
CA LEU A 473 -2.18 15.38 10.38
C LEU A 473 -1.87 14.06 11.05
N THR A 474 -2.67 13.67 12.05
CA THR A 474 -2.50 12.45 12.83
C THR A 474 -3.80 11.65 12.86
N HIS A 475 -3.71 10.38 13.28
CA HIS A 475 -4.87 9.52 13.46
C HIS A 475 -5.58 9.72 14.81
N TYR A 476 -5.40 10.90 15.43
CA TYR A 476 -6.02 11.20 16.71
C TYR A 476 -7.55 11.06 16.65
N GLY A 477 -8.11 10.24 17.54
CA GLY A 477 -9.56 10.00 17.63
C GLY A 477 -10.12 8.97 16.65
N ILE A 478 -9.29 8.19 15.96
CA ILE A 478 -9.77 7.07 15.15
C ILE A 478 -10.38 5.95 15.99
N ASP A 479 -11.57 5.49 15.61
CA ASP A 479 -12.11 4.19 16.03
C ASP A 479 -11.68 3.12 15.04
N LEU A 480 -10.80 2.22 15.48
CA LEU A 480 -10.27 1.14 14.65
C LEU A 480 -11.37 0.20 14.15
N ASN A 481 -12.41 -0.08 14.94
CA ASN A 481 -13.48 -0.99 14.50
C ASN A 481 -14.31 -0.34 13.39
N GLU A 482 -14.67 0.93 13.55
CA GLU A 482 -15.40 1.67 12.52
C GLU A 482 -14.57 1.81 11.25
N TYR A 483 -13.28 2.13 11.39
CA TYR A 483 -12.36 2.17 10.25
C TYR A 483 -12.30 0.83 9.51
N LEU A 484 -12.16 -0.30 10.22
CA LEU A 484 -12.14 -1.62 9.61
C LEU A 484 -13.46 -1.96 8.90
N ILE A 485 -14.61 -1.59 9.48
CA ILE A 485 -15.91 -1.77 8.82
C ILE A 485 -15.95 -0.99 7.50
N GLN A 486 -15.58 0.29 7.51
CA GLN A 486 -15.55 1.12 6.31
C GLN A 486 -14.54 0.57 5.28
N LEU A 487 -13.39 0.07 5.73
CA LEU A 487 -12.40 -0.57 4.86
C LEU A 487 -12.97 -1.81 4.15
N PHE A 488 -13.66 -2.70 4.87
CA PHE A 488 -14.23 -3.91 4.27
C PHE A 488 -15.41 -3.58 3.35
N LEU A 489 -16.29 -2.65 3.74
CA LEU A 489 -17.38 -2.16 2.88
C LEU A 489 -16.84 -1.47 1.62
N GLY A 490 -15.82 -0.62 1.77
CA GLY A 490 -15.14 0.04 0.65
C GLY A 490 -14.48 -0.96 -0.29
N THR A 491 -13.83 -2.00 0.25
CA THR A 491 -13.28 -3.11 -0.55
C THR A 491 -14.39 -3.83 -1.31
N LYS A 492 -15.53 -4.11 -0.66
CA LYS A 492 -16.70 -4.74 -1.28
C LYS A 492 -17.23 -3.90 -2.44
N ARG A 493 -17.45 -2.62 -2.20
CA ARG A 493 -18.05 -1.66 -3.15
C ARG A 493 -17.13 -1.33 -4.32
N TYR A 494 -15.89 -0.95 -4.03
CA TYR A 494 -14.98 -0.37 -5.03
C TYR A 494 -14.07 -1.39 -5.70
N ILE A 495 -13.66 -2.45 -5.01
CA ILE A 495 -12.79 -3.50 -5.54
C ILE A 495 -13.61 -4.67 -6.07
N LEU A 496 -14.49 -5.25 -5.25
CA LEU A 496 -15.26 -6.45 -5.62
C LEU A 496 -16.50 -6.15 -6.47
N LYS A 497 -16.97 -4.90 -6.48
CA LYS A 497 -18.23 -4.48 -7.13
C LYS A 497 -19.44 -5.26 -6.60
N GLU A 498 -19.41 -5.56 -5.30
CA GLU A 498 -20.48 -6.24 -4.57
C GLU A 498 -21.32 -5.20 -3.78
N PRO A 499 -22.62 -5.46 -3.53
CA PRO A 499 -23.48 -4.52 -2.80
C PRO A 499 -23.18 -4.52 -1.30
N ASP A 500 -23.35 -3.39 -0.62
CA ASP A 500 -23.13 -3.29 0.83
C ASP A 500 -24.15 -4.11 1.64
N VAL A 501 -25.36 -4.29 1.10
CA VAL A 501 -26.43 -5.08 1.72
C VAL A 501 -26.03 -6.55 1.79
N ILE A 502 -26.23 -7.15 2.97
CA ILE A 502 -25.99 -8.58 3.17
C ILE A 502 -27.09 -9.39 2.49
N LEU A 503 -26.75 -10.09 1.40
CA LEU A 503 -27.73 -10.91 0.69
C LEU A 503 -28.11 -12.16 1.53
N PRO A 504 -29.38 -12.60 1.52
CA PRO A 504 -29.83 -13.78 2.27
C PRO A 504 -29.04 -15.05 1.93
N LYS A 505 -28.67 -15.22 0.65
CA LYS A 505 -27.82 -16.31 0.17
C LYS A 505 -26.47 -16.33 0.88
N THR A 506 -25.83 -15.18 1.03
CA THR A 506 -24.52 -15.01 1.64
C THR A 506 -24.57 -15.29 3.12
N LYS A 507 -25.62 -14.80 3.81
CA LYS A 507 -25.88 -15.15 5.22
C LYS A 507 -26.06 -16.66 5.42
N ARG A 508 -26.80 -17.33 4.53
CA ARG A 508 -26.99 -18.79 4.57
C ARG A 508 -25.68 -19.54 4.34
N LEU A 509 -24.92 -19.17 3.30
CA LEU A 509 -23.64 -19.80 2.98
C LEU A 509 -22.62 -19.62 4.11
N MET A 510 -22.55 -18.42 4.71
CA MET A 510 -21.67 -18.13 5.84
C MET A 510 -22.00 -19.03 7.04
N ARG A 511 -23.29 -19.18 7.39
CA ARG A 511 -23.72 -20.11 8.45
C ARG A 511 -23.30 -21.55 8.16
N ILE A 512 -23.50 -22.04 6.93
CA ILE A 512 -23.08 -23.39 6.51
C ILE A 512 -21.58 -23.55 6.69
N MET A 513 -20.79 -22.56 6.26
CA MET A 513 -19.33 -22.62 6.35
C MET A 513 -18.81 -22.54 7.79
N VAL A 514 -19.48 -21.80 8.68
CA VAL A 514 -19.18 -21.79 10.11
C VAL A 514 -19.39 -23.18 10.71
N TRP A 515 -20.54 -23.82 10.44
CA TRP A 515 -20.81 -25.19 10.88
C TRP A 515 -19.81 -26.20 10.30
N ALA A 516 -19.53 -26.11 9.00
CA ALA A 516 -18.55 -26.97 8.34
C ALA A 516 -17.16 -26.83 8.97
N ASN A 517 -16.73 -25.61 9.29
CA ASN A 517 -15.45 -25.37 9.95
C ASN A 517 -15.40 -25.94 11.37
N GLN A 518 -16.47 -25.80 12.16
CA GLN A 518 -16.56 -26.36 13.50
C GLN A 518 -16.53 -27.90 13.48
N ILE A 519 -17.33 -28.52 12.61
CA ILE A 519 -17.39 -29.97 12.44
C ILE A 519 -16.03 -30.51 12.00
N LEU A 520 -15.42 -29.90 10.98
CA LEU A 520 -14.09 -30.29 10.50
C LEU A 520 -13.04 -30.17 11.61
N GLY A 521 -13.09 -29.12 12.41
CA GLY A 521 -12.21 -28.93 13.56
C GLY A 521 -12.38 -30.02 14.63
N ILE A 522 -13.61 -30.45 14.90
CA ILE A 522 -13.91 -31.57 15.82
C ILE A 522 -13.35 -32.87 15.26
N ILE A 523 -13.62 -33.17 13.98
CA ILE A 523 -13.11 -34.38 13.30
C ILE A 523 -11.59 -34.43 13.36
N LEU A 524 -10.91 -33.30 13.07
CA LEU A 524 -9.45 -33.22 13.10
C LEU A 524 -8.91 -33.47 14.52
N LYS A 525 -9.52 -32.87 15.55
CA LYS A 525 -9.13 -33.10 16.96
C LYS A 525 -9.30 -34.56 17.35
N LEU A 526 -10.41 -35.19 16.98
CA LEU A 526 -10.66 -36.62 17.24
C LEU A 526 -9.63 -37.51 16.52
N PHE A 527 -9.30 -37.20 15.26
CA PHE A 527 -8.29 -37.92 14.48
C PHE A 527 -6.89 -37.81 15.12
N VAL A 528 -6.47 -36.61 15.51
CA VAL A 528 -5.18 -36.38 16.19
C VAL A 528 -5.13 -37.11 17.53
N SER A 529 -6.21 -37.04 18.33
CA SER A 529 -6.31 -37.76 19.61
C SER A 529 -6.25 -39.28 19.42
N TYR A 530 -6.93 -39.82 18.42
CA TYR A 530 -6.88 -41.25 18.08
C TYR A 530 -5.47 -41.68 17.65
N PHE A 531 -4.80 -40.88 16.81
CA PHE A 531 -3.43 -41.16 16.38
C PHE A 531 -2.44 -41.12 17.55
N PHE A 532 -2.55 -40.12 18.43
CA PHE A 532 -1.74 -40.03 19.65
C PHE A 532 -1.98 -41.23 20.57
N TYR A 533 -3.25 -41.62 20.78
CA TYR A 533 -3.59 -42.82 21.54
C TYR A 533 -2.94 -44.08 20.94
N ARG A 534 -3.02 -44.29 19.62
CA ARG A 534 -2.47 -45.47 18.95
C ARG A 534 -0.94 -45.50 18.93
N MET A 535 -0.30 -44.37 18.66
CA MET A 535 1.15 -44.29 18.48
C MET A 535 1.92 -44.17 19.79
N VAL A 536 1.34 -43.53 20.79
CA VAL A 536 2.02 -43.23 22.06
C VAL A 536 1.43 -44.05 23.19
N LEU A 537 0.17 -43.79 23.56
CA LEU A 537 -0.42 -44.38 24.77
C LEU A 537 -0.53 -45.91 24.69
N LEU A 538 -0.99 -46.45 23.57
CA LEU A 538 -1.12 -47.90 23.36
C LEU A 538 0.25 -48.60 23.35
N ARG A 539 1.29 -47.95 22.80
CA ARG A 539 2.65 -48.50 22.80
C ARG A 539 3.26 -48.49 24.19
N ILE A 540 3.09 -47.40 24.95
CA ILE A 540 3.52 -47.30 26.35
C ILE A 540 2.80 -48.36 27.19
N PHE A 541 1.47 -48.47 27.06
CA PHE A 541 0.68 -49.48 27.76
C PHE A 541 1.18 -50.89 27.46
N ASN A 542 1.36 -51.24 26.18
CA ASN A 542 1.88 -52.55 25.78
C ASN A 542 3.31 -52.80 26.27
N TYR A 543 4.16 -51.76 26.34
CA TYR A 543 5.50 -51.86 26.91
C TYR A 543 5.45 -52.14 28.42
N ILE A 544 4.63 -51.40 29.17
CA ILE A 544 4.43 -51.60 30.61
C ILE A 544 3.90 -53.01 30.88
N VAL A 545 2.88 -53.47 30.14
CA VAL A 545 2.33 -54.82 30.29
C VAL A 545 3.40 -55.87 30.02
N ARG A 546 4.20 -55.73 28.96
CA ARG A 546 5.32 -56.66 28.68
C ARG A 546 6.41 -56.62 29.74
N PHE A 547 6.70 -55.46 30.32
CA PHE A 547 7.66 -55.30 31.40
C PHE A 547 7.17 -55.96 32.69
N CYS A 548 5.90 -55.77 33.05
CA CYS A 548 5.30 -56.42 34.23
C CYS A 548 5.23 -57.94 34.06
N VAL A 549 4.84 -58.45 32.89
CA VAL A 549 4.78 -59.90 32.61
C VAL A 549 6.16 -60.56 32.57
N LYS A 550 7.24 -59.82 32.28
CA LYS A 550 8.62 -60.35 32.32
C LYS A 550 9.23 -60.42 33.73
N ASN A 551 8.66 -59.69 34.70
CA ASN A 551 9.16 -59.59 36.07
C ASN A 551 8.25 -60.29 37.09
N ILE A 552 7.29 -61.07 36.60
CA ILE A 552 6.51 -62.09 37.31
C ILE A 552 7.03 -63.43 36.79
#